data_AF-A0A0D2MHL5-F1
#
_entry.id   AF-A0A0D2MHL5-F1
#
_cell.length_a   1.000
_cell.length_b   1.000
_cell.length_c   1.000
_cell.angle_alpha   90.00
_cell.angle_beta   90.00
_cell.angle_gamma   90.00
#
_symmetry.space_group_name_H-M   'P 1'
#
loop_
_entity.id
_entity.type
_entity.pdbx_description
1 polymer ?
#
loop_
_entity_poly.entity_id
_entity_poly.type
_entity_poly.pdbx_seq_one_letter_code
_entity_poly.pdbx_strand_id
1 'polypeptide(L)'
;MKQERDKKAARRELIETELQLKDKELELAKMDKDLVLARKDLFIVTAELMFTRGTLHMRGLLEYAEARLSGGRDAAFTSRKAKWLHILREHPQLMASLARHTRGSSAEAVAVEVVDLYKQLLKHVHIKDWQQSRMAVDIAEGPISRQQTLLLARVAEAMSVPFKLHYRNASARHADNGAGSASDGEQ
;
A
#
# COMPACT_ATOMS: atom_id res chain seq x y z
N MET A 1 -56.93 -0.57 -36.26
CA MET A 1 -56.95 -1.79 -35.41
C MET A 1 -55.64 -2.58 -35.44
N LYS A 2 -55.16 -3.10 -36.59
CA LYS A 2 -53.88 -3.87 -36.65
C LYS A 2 -52.65 -3.04 -36.22
N GLN A 3 -52.49 -1.85 -36.78
CA GLN A 3 -51.38 -0.93 -36.50
C GLN A 3 -51.28 -0.49 -35.03
N GLU A 4 -52.41 -0.44 -34.32
CA GLU A 4 -52.47 -0.04 -32.91
C GLU A 4 -52.12 -1.21 -31.97
N ARG A 5 -52.49 -2.43 -32.37
CA ARG A 5 -52.05 -3.66 -31.69
C ARG A 5 -50.55 -3.88 -31.84
N ASP A 6 -50.01 -3.63 -33.03
CA ASP A 6 -48.56 -3.77 -33.31
C ASP A 6 -47.73 -2.75 -32.51
N LYS A 7 -48.18 -1.49 -32.42
CA LYS A 7 -47.54 -0.46 -31.56
C LYS A 7 -47.57 -0.84 -30.08
N LYS A 8 -48.65 -1.44 -29.60
CA LYS A 8 -48.79 -1.87 -28.20
C LYS A 8 -47.89 -3.07 -27.90
N ALA A 9 -47.72 -4.00 -28.84
CA ALA A 9 -46.80 -5.12 -28.72
C ALA A 9 -45.34 -4.64 -28.67
N ALA A 10 -44.94 -3.77 -29.60
CA ALA A 10 -43.59 -3.20 -29.64
C ALA A 10 -43.23 -2.42 -28.36
N ARG A 11 -44.19 -1.68 -27.78
CA ARG A 11 -43.96 -0.96 -26.51
C ARG A 11 -43.77 -1.91 -25.33
N ARG A 12 -44.46 -3.05 -25.31
CA ARG A 12 -44.30 -4.07 -24.25
C ARG A 12 -42.94 -4.74 -24.33
N GLU A 13 -42.54 -5.10 -25.55
CA GLU A 13 -41.23 -5.68 -25.82
C GLU A 13 -40.10 -4.72 -25.41
N LEU A 14 -40.22 -3.42 -25.75
CA LEU A 14 -39.25 -2.42 -25.33
C LEU A 14 -39.14 -2.32 -23.80
N ILE A 15 -40.27 -2.26 -23.07
CA ILE A 15 -40.27 -2.20 -21.60
C ILE A 15 -39.63 -3.46 -21.00
N GLU A 16 -39.90 -4.64 -21.56
CA GLU A 16 -39.29 -5.89 -21.10
C GLU A 16 -37.78 -5.90 -21.31
N THR A 17 -37.29 -5.44 -22.46
CA THR A 17 -35.84 -5.30 -22.70
C THR A 17 -35.18 -4.27 -21.77
N GLU A 18 -35.84 -3.15 -21.48
CA GLU A 18 -35.33 -2.15 -20.53
C GLU A 18 -35.24 -2.71 -19.10
N LEU A 19 -36.23 -3.51 -18.67
CA LEU A 19 -36.19 -4.16 -17.36
C LEU A 19 -35.06 -5.19 -17.29
N GLN A 20 -34.92 -6.03 -18.32
CA GLN A 20 -33.82 -6.99 -18.39
C GLN A 20 -32.44 -6.33 -18.40
N LEU A 21 -32.30 -5.17 -19.05
CA LEU A 21 -31.06 -4.39 -19.02
C LEU A 21 -30.76 -3.86 -17.62
N LYS A 22 -31.75 -3.30 -16.92
CA LYS A 22 -31.58 -2.81 -15.54
C LYS A 22 -31.21 -3.92 -14.56
N ASP A 23 -31.82 -5.10 -14.71
CA ASP A 23 -31.48 -6.25 -13.87
C ASP A 23 -30.04 -6.71 -14.09
N LYS A 24 -29.58 -6.74 -15.36
CA LYS A 24 -28.19 -7.05 -15.70
C LYS A 24 -27.22 -5.98 -15.19
N GLU A 25 -27.56 -4.69 -15.28
CA GLU A 25 -26.74 -3.60 -14.73
C GLU A 25 -26.59 -3.73 -13.21
N LEU A 26 -27.67 -4.09 -12.50
CA LEU A 26 -27.63 -4.33 -11.07
C LEU A 26 -26.78 -5.54 -10.71
N GLU A 27 -26.85 -6.62 -11.50
CA GLU A 27 -26.03 -7.82 -11.31
C GLU A 27 -24.54 -7.51 -11.54
N LEU A 28 -24.20 -6.79 -12.61
CA LEU A 28 -22.82 -6.34 -12.88
C LEU A 28 -22.29 -5.48 -11.73
N ALA A 29 -23.09 -4.54 -11.22
CA ALA A 29 -22.69 -3.70 -10.08
C ALA A 29 -22.42 -4.50 -8.80
N LYS A 30 -23.17 -5.60 -8.57
CA LYS A 30 -22.92 -6.52 -7.46
C LYS A 30 -21.62 -7.30 -7.68
N MET A 31 -21.42 -7.87 -8.87
CA MET A 31 -20.21 -8.61 -9.21
C MET A 31 -18.95 -7.75 -9.10
N ASP A 32 -18.99 -6.49 -9.54
CA ASP A 32 -17.87 -5.56 -9.40
C ASP A 32 -17.52 -5.31 -7.94
N LYS A 33 -18.54 -5.15 -7.08
CA LYS A 33 -18.34 -4.99 -5.64
C LYS A 33 -17.68 -6.24 -5.03
N ASP A 34 -18.14 -7.42 -5.41
CA ASP A 34 -17.59 -8.69 -4.89
C ASP A 34 -16.16 -8.93 -5.37
N LEU A 35 -15.84 -8.59 -6.63
CA LEU A 35 -14.48 -8.64 -7.16
C LEU A 35 -13.53 -7.71 -6.39
N VAL A 36 -13.99 -6.50 -6.05
CA VAL A 36 -13.20 -5.56 -5.23
C VAL A 36 -12.93 -6.13 -3.84
N LEU A 37 -13.92 -6.77 -3.21
CA LEU A 37 -13.76 -7.42 -1.92
C LEU A 37 -12.79 -8.61 -2.00
N ALA A 38 -12.97 -9.52 -2.95
CA ALA A 38 -12.10 -10.67 -3.14
C ALA A 38 -10.63 -10.28 -3.39
N ARG A 39 -10.39 -9.19 -4.13
CA ARG A 39 -9.03 -8.65 -4.32
C ARG A 39 -8.41 -8.16 -3.02
N LYS A 40 -9.20 -7.53 -2.13
CA LYS A 40 -8.73 -7.10 -0.80
C LYS A 40 -8.40 -8.30 0.09
N ASP A 41 -9.22 -9.34 0.08
CA ASP A 41 -8.98 -10.54 0.87
C ASP A 41 -7.74 -11.30 0.39
N LEU A 42 -7.58 -11.46 -0.93
CA LEU A 42 -6.40 -12.06 -1.53
C LEU A 42 -5.13 -11.30 -1.15
N PHE A 43 -5.21 -9.97 -1.05
CA PHE A 43 -4.09 -9.14 -0.65
C PHE A 43 -3.66 -9.39 0.80
N ILE A 44 -4.61 -9.53 1.72
CA ILE A 44 -4.36 -9.89 3.13
C ILE A 44 -3.64 -11.24 3.20
N VAL A 45 -4.21 -12.25 2.54
CA VAL A 45 -3.63 -13.61 2.50
C VAL A 45 -2.22 -13.59 1.91
N THR A 46 -1.99 -12.78 0.88
CA THR A 46 -0.66 -12.64 0.27
C THR A 46 0.36 -12.07 1.25
N ALA A 47 -0.01 -11.04 2.02
CA ALA A 47 0.88 -10.44 3.02
C ALA A 47 1.23 -11.43 4.15
N GLU A 48 0.26 -12.22 4.62
CA GLU A 48 0.48 -13.28 5.61
C GLU A 48 1.37 -14.41 5.06
N LEU A 49 1.15 -14.82 3.82
CA LEU A 49 2.00 -15.80 3.13
C LEU A 49 3.45 -15.30 3.01
N MET A 50 3.65 -14.02 2.68
CA MET A 50 4.98 -13.43 2.60
C MET A 50 5.67 -13.40 3.97
N PHE A 51 4.93 -13.09 5.04
CA PHE A 51 5.46 -13.15 6.40
C PHE A 51 5.87 -14.58 6.79
N THR A 52 4.99 -15.55 6.60
CA THR A 52 5.26 -16.97 6.96
C THR A 52 6.39 -17.59 6.16
N ARG A 53 6.59 -17.17 4.91
CA ARG A 53 7.70 -17.61 4.05
C ARG A 53 9.00 -16.83 4.29
N GLY A 54 8.99 -15.81 5.14
CA GLY A 54 10.14 -14.94 5.36
C GLY A 54 10.53 -14.11 4.14
N THR A 55 9.57 -13.88 3.24
CA THR A 55 9.74 -13.08 2.01
C THR A 55 9.05 -11.73 2.11
N LEU A 56 8.88 -11.20 3.33
CA LEU A 56 8.32 -9.87 3.54
C LEU A 56 9.39 -8.80 3.23
N HIS A 57 9.09 -7.89 2.30
CA HIS A 57 9.92 -6.72 2.01
C HIS A 57 9.38 -5.46 2.69
N MET A 58 10.10 -4.34 2.66
CA MET A 58 9.70 -3.08 3.33
C MET A 58 8.25 -2.66 3.02
N ARG A 59 7.83 -2.67 1.75
CA ARG A 59 6.44 -2.38 1.39
C ARG A 59 5.46 -3.41 1.99
N GLY A 60 5.77 -4.70 1.86
CA GLY A 60 4.94 -5.80 2.35
C GLY A 60 4.79 -5.72 3.87
N LEU A 61 5.77 -5.21 4.60
CA LEU A 61 5.65 -4.94 6.04
C LEU A 61 4.50 -3.97 6.35
N LEU A 62 4.38 -2.86 5.60
CA LEU A 62 3.27 -1.92 5.79
C LEU A 62 1.93 -2.56 5.42
N GLU A 63 1.89 -3.38 4.37
CA GLU A 63 0.69 -4.07 3.92
C GLU A 63 0.24 -5.13 4.94
N TYR A 64 1.18 -5.89 5.50
CA TYR A 64 0.95 -6.85 6.57
C TYR A 64 0.49 -6.16 7.85
N ALA A 65 1.14 -5.06 8.24
CA ALA A 65 0.73 -4.26 9.39
C ALA A 65 -0.69 -3.71 9.22
N GLU A 66 -1.01 -3.17 8.04
CA GLU A 66 -2.35 -2.70 7.72
C GLU A 66 -3.41 -3.80 7.87
N ALA A 67 -3.17 -4.97 7.29
CA ALA A 67 -4.10 -6.10 7.33
C ALA A 67 -4.36 -6.58 8.77
N ARG A 68 -3.28 -6.71 9.57
CA ARG A 68 -3.35 -7.22 10.94
C ARG A 68 -3.93 -6.19 11.91
N LEU A 69 -3.50 -4.94 11.84
CA LEU A 69 -3.90 -3.90 12.79
C LEU A 69 -5.28 -3.31 12.50
N SER A 70 -5.75 -3.38 11.25
CA SER A 70 -7.12 -2.99 10.90
C SER A 70 -8.18 -3.99 11.40
N GLY A 71 -7.75 -5.20 11.76
CA GLY A 71 -8.63 -6.31 12.14
C GLY A 71 -9.43 -6.85 10.95
N GLY A 72 -8.83 -6.89 9.75
CA GLY A 72 -9.50 -7.36 8.53
C GLY A 72 -10.57 -6.40 7.98
N ARG A 73 -10.71 -5.19 8.54
CA ARG A 73 -11.72 -4.19 8.12
C ARG A 73 -11.31 -3.41 6.86
N ASP A 74 -10.47 -3.99 6.01
CA ASP A 74 -9.92 -3.32 4.82
C ASP A 74 -11.00 -2.89 3.80
N ALA A 75 -12.14 -3.58 3.80
CA ALA A 75 -13.32 -3.19 3.02
C ALA A 75 -13.93 -1.85 3.48
N ALA A 76 -13.84 -1.51 4.77
CA ALA A 76 -14.50 -0.36 5.37
C ALA A 76 -13.80 0.99 5.10
N PHE A 77 -12.54 0.97 4.67
CA PHE A 77 -11.76 2.20 4.48
C PHE A 77 -11.79 2.66 3.02
N THR A 78 -12.13 3.93 2.83
CA THR A 78 -12.15 4.61 1.52
C THR A 78 -10.75 4.99 1.03
N SER A 79 -9.76 5.06 1.92
CA SER A 79 -8.37 5.37 1.58
C SER A 79 -7.39 4.75 2.57
N ARG A 80 -6.13 4.60 2.16
CA ARG A 80 -5.04 4.15 3.04
C ARG A 80 -4.80 5.13 4.20
N LYS A 81 -4.96 6.44 3.98
CA LYS A 81 -4.89 7.45 5.06
C LYS A 81 -5.98 7.22 6.11
N ALA A 82 -7.21 6.97 5.69
CA ALA A 82 -8.31 6.66 6.61
C ALA A 82 -8.05 5.36 7.39
N LYS A 83 -7.47 4.35 6.73
CA LYS A 83 -7.04 3.11 7.39
C LYS A 83 -5.97 3.37 8.46
N TRP A 84 -4.92 4.13 8.17
CA TRP A 84 -3.90 4.46 9.16
C TRP A 84 -4.42 5.34 10.29
N LEU A 85 -5.31 6.30 10.01
CA LEU A 85 -5.97 7.07 11.06
C LEU A 85 -6.74 6.17 12.03
N HIS A 86 -7.47 5.19 11.49
CA HIS A 86 -8.14 4.17 12.29
C HIS A 86 -7.15 3.36 13.12
N ILE A 87 -6.11 2.80 12.49
CA ILE A 87 -5.06 2.02 13.18
C ILE A 87 -4.43 2.84 14.31
N LEU A 88 -4.06 4.10 14.08
CA LEU A 88 -3.40 4.93 15.08
C LEU A 88 -4.30 5.29 16.27
N ARG A 89 -5.63 5.34 16.07
CA ARG A 89 -6.60 5.54 17.15
C ARG A 89 -6.77 4.27 17.98
N GLU A 90 -6.81 3.10 17.35
CA GLU A 90 -6.97 1.81 18.03
C GLU A 90 -5.67 1.35 18.71
N HIS A 91 -4.51 1.80 18.23
CA HIS A 91 -3.18 1.36 18.69
C HIS A 91 -2.33 2.56 19.19
N PRO A 92 -2.66 3.15 20.36
CA PRO A 92 -2.01 4.37 20.85
C PRO A 92 -0.51 4.21 21.13
N GLN A 93 -0.05 3.01 21.50
CA GLN A 93 1.38 2.73 21.70
C GLN A 93 2.16 2.82 20.38
N LEU A 94 1.61 2.27 19.29
CA LEU A 94 2.18 2.40 17.96
C LEU A 94 2.19 3.87 17.53
N MET A 95 1.09 4.58 17.74
CA MET A 95 1.00 6.01 17.44
C MET A 95 2.10 6.81 18.16
N ALA A 96 2.26 6.62 19.46
CA ALA A 96 3.28 7.31 20.25
C ALA A 96 4.72 6.97 19.81
N SER A 97 4.95 5.72 19.37
CA SER A 97 6.24 5.27 18.84
C SER A 97 6.55 5.92 17.49
N LEU A 98 5.59 5.93 16.56
CA LEU A 98 5.72 6.53 15.23
C LEU A 98 5.89 8.06 15.31
N ALA A 99 5.14 8.72 16.20
CA ALA A 99 5.17 10.18 16.38
C ALA A 99 6.56 10.74 16.72
N ARG A 100 7.47 9.92 17.26
CA ARG A 100 8.86 10.30 17.55
C ARG A 100 9.73 10.41 16.30
N HIS A 101 9.31 9.79 15.21
CA HIS A 101 10.03 9.71 13.93
C HIS A 101 9.29 10.42 12.81
N THR A 102 8.32 11.27 13.13
CA THR A 102 7.56 12.09 12.17
C THR A 102 7.74 13.56 12.49
N ARG A 103 7.50 14.45 11.51
CA ARG A 103 7.60 15.91 11.68
C ARG A 103 6.47 16.52 12.51
N GLY A 104 5.44 15.74 12.81
CA GLY A 104 4.32 16.14 13.65
C GLY A 104 3.85 14.98 14.53
N SER A 105 3.28 15.32 15.68
CA SER A 105 2.86 14.34 16.69
C SER A 105 1.36 14.01 16.63
N SER A 106 0.61 14.53 15.65
CA SER A 106 -0.81 14.19 15.47
C SER A 106 -0.98 12.89 14.68
N ALA A 107 -2.09 12.18 14.91
CA ALA A 107 -2.43 10.98 14.16
C ALA A 107 -2.52 11.27 12.65
N GLU A 108 -3.06 12.42 12.27
CA GLU A 108 -3.12 12.89 10.88
C GLU A 108 -1.74 13.08 10.26
N ALA A 109 -0.79 13.69 10.98
CA ALA A 109 0.58 13.88 10.47
C ALA A 109 1.29 12.53 10.29
N VAL A 110 1.19 11.65 11.30
CA VAL A 110 1.77 10.31 11.23
C VAL A 110 1.16 9.51 10.08
N ALA A 111 -0.17 9.53 9.91
CA ALA A 111 -0.85 8.83 8.83
C ALA A 111 -0.41 9.34 7.44
N VAL A 112 -0.21 10.66 7.28
CA VAL A 112 0.31 11.23 6.02
C VAL A 112 1.71 10.71 5.73
N GLU A 113 2.63 10.73 6.71
CA GLU A 113 4.00 10.25 6.50
C GLU A 113 4.06 8.76 6.19
N VAL A 114 3.24 7.93 6.85
CA VAL A 114 3.16 6.49 6.54
C VAL A 114 2.64 6.26 5.12
N VAL A 115 1.64 7.02 4.67
CA VAL A 115 1.12 6.92 3.29
C VAL A 115 2.16 7.36 2.27
N ASP A 116 2.90 8.43 2.54
CA ASP A 116 3.93 8.93 1.62
C ASP A 116 5.12 7.98 1.55
N LEU A 117 5.51 7.39 2.67
CA LEU A 117 6.47 6.29 2.73
C LEU A 117 6.02 5.09 1.88
N TYR A 118 4.75 4.66 1.99
CA TYR A 118 4.22 3.60 1.14
C TYR A 118 4.33 3.94 -0.35
N LYS A 119 3.95 5.17 -0.75
CA LYS A 119 4.07 5.62 -2.15
C LYS A 119 5.52 5.64 -2.63
N GLN A 120 6.47 6.01 -1.77
CA GLN A 120 7.90 5.97 -2.13
C GLN A 120 8.35 4.53 -2.36
N LEU A 121 8.04 3.61 -1.44
CA LEU A 121 8.38 2.20 -1.61
C LEU A 121 7.73 1.57 -2.86
N LEU A 122 6.55 2.02 -3.24
CA LEU A 122 5.88 1.59 -4.48
C LEU A 122 6.66 1.96 -5.75
N LYS A 123 7.44 3.05 -5.73
CA LYS A 123 8.29 3.44 -6.88
C LYS A 123 9.52 2.54 -7.04
N HIS A 124 9.85 1.74 -6.01
CA HIS A 124 11.07 0.93 -5.95
C HIS A 124 10.82 -0.58 -6.10
N VAL A 125 9.74 -0.97 -6.78
CA VAL A 125 9.30 -2.38 -6.94
C VAL A 125 10.34 -3.29 -7.63
N HIS A 126 11.31 -2.73 -8.36
CA HIS A 126 12.29 -3.50 -9.14
C HIS A 126 13.64 -3.72 -8.48
N ILE A 127 13.83 -3.32 -7.22
CA ILE A 127 15.13 -3.50 -6.57
C ILE A 127 15.20 -4.90 -5.95
N LYS A 128 15.59 -5.86 -6.81
CA LYS A 128 15.70 -7.30 -6.49
C LYS A 128 16.70 -7.61 -5.37
N ASP A 129 17.55 -6.66 -4.99
CA ASP A 129 18.72 -6.90 -4.13
C ASP A 129 18.45 -6.72 -2.63
N TRP A 130 17.22 -6.40 -2.23
CA TRP A 130 16.94 -6.02 -0.83
C TRP A 130 16.47 -7.15 0.07
N GLN A 131 16.27 -8.36 -0.44
CA GLN A 131 16.06 -9.52 0.42
C GLN A 131 17.33 -10.36 0.45
N GLN A 132 18.23 -10.00 1.36
CA GLN A 132 19.40 -10.81 1.67
C GLN A 132 19.07 -11.82 2.78
N SER A 133 18.13 -11.48 3.65
CA SER A 133 17.73 -12.28 4.80
C SER A 133 16.39 -12.98 4.59
N ARG A 134 16.38 -14.32 4.67
CA ARG A 134 15.13 -15.13 4.69
C ARG A 134 14.36 -15.07 6.00
N MET A 135 14.95 -14.53 7.07
CA MET A 135 14.36 -14.57 8.42
C MET A 135 13.97 -13.21 8.97
N ALA A 136 14.35 -12.13 8.29
CA ALA A 136 14.14 -10.78 8.79
C ALA A 136 13.92 -9.83 7.61
N VAL A 137 13.07 -8.83 7.80
CA VAL A 137 12.89 -7.74 6.83
C VAL A 137 14.15 -6.88 6.83
N ASP A 138 14.83 -6.83 5.70
CA ASP A 138 15.92 -5.88 5.50
C ASP A 138 15.32 -4.49 5.20
N ILE A 139 15.51 -3.56 6.14
CA ILE A 139 15.03 -2.17 6.05
C ILE A 139 16.24 -1.28 5.75
N ALA A 140 16.35 -0.82 4.52
CA ALA A 140 17.53 -0.10 4.03
C ALA A 140 17.27 1.39 3.81
N GLU A 141 18.22 2.22 4.26
CA GLU A 141 18.35 3.63 3.89
C GLU A 141 18.81 3.72 2.42
N GLY A 142 18.23 4.65 1.66
CA GLY A 142 18.53 4.83 0.24
C GLY A 142 17.27 5.21 -0.54
N PRO A 143 16.37 4.26 -0.82
CA PRO A 143 15.06 4.56 -1.42
C PRO A 143 14.15 5.38 -0.50
N ILE A 144 14.43 5.30 0.79
CA ILE A 144 13.75 6.01 1.86
C ILE A 144 14.81 6.67 2.73
N SER A 145 14.42 7.77 3.36
CA SER A 145 15.27 8.49 4.31
C SER A 145 15.52 7.67 5.58
N ARG A 146 16.59 7.98 6.31
CA ARG A 146 16.88 7.38 7.62
C ARG A 146 15.69 7.48 8.59
N GLN A 147 15.01 8.62 8.60
CA GLN A 147 13.83 8.84 9.44
C GLN A 147 12.70 7.85 9.08
N GLN A 148 12.47 7.63 7.79
CA GLN A 148 11.49 6.64 7.33
C GLN A 148 11.92 5.20 7.59
N THR A 149 13.23 4.89 7.54
CA THR A 149 13.77 3.59 7.97
C THR A 149 13.42 3.32 9.43
N LEU A 150 13.60 4.30 10.31
CA LEU A 150 13.23 4.20 11.73
C LEU A 150 11.72 4.07 11.93
N LEU A 151 10.92 4.81 11.17
CA LEU A 151 9.47 4.69 11.17
C LEU A 151 9.04 3.26 10.79
N LEU A 152 9.62 2.69 9.74
CA LEU A 152 9.39 1.29 9.33
C LEU A 152 9.79 0.29 10.42
N ALA A 153 10.92 0.52 11.09
CA ALA A 153 11.37 -0.30 12.20
C ALA A 153 10.34 -0.36 13.33
N ARG A 154 9.70 0.77 13.66
CA ARG A 154 8.63 0.81 14.67
C ARG A 154 7.39 0.04 14.26
N VAL A 155 7.06 0.03 12.97
CA VAL A 155 6.00 -0.83 12.45
C VAL A 155 6.40 -2.31 12.59
N ALA A 156 7.64 -2.68 12.25
CA ALA A 156 8.14 -4.04 12.41
C ALA A 156 8.09 -4.52 13.86
N GLU A 157 8.54 -3.69 14.81
CA GLU A 157 8.48 -3.95 16.24
C GLU A 157 7.05 -4.19 16.71
N ALA A 158 6.11 -3.29 16.36
CA ALA A 158 4.71 -3.44 16.73
C ALA A 158 4.06 -4.71 16.16
N MET A 159 4.54 -5.17 15.01
CA MET A 159 4.09 -6.40 14.37
C MET A 159 4.86 -7.65 14.80
N SER A 160 5.83 -7.52 15.70
CA SER A 160 6.76 -8.59 16.10
C SER A 160 7.43 -9.26 14.88
N VAL A 161 7.73 -8.48 13.85
CA VAL A 161 8.41 -8.95 12.64
C VAL A 161 9.91 -8.72 12.83
N PRO A 162 10.76 -9.76 12.74
CA PRO A 162 12.20 -9.58 12.80
C PRO A 162 12.68 -8.69 11.65
N PHE A 163 13.60 -7.76 11.94
CA PHE A 163 14.14 -6.85 10.93
C PHE A 163 15.62 -6.54 11.15
N LYS A 164 16.29 -6.08 10.09
CA LYS A 164 17.66 -5.56 10.10
C LYS A 164 17.67 -4.17 9.50
N LEU A 165 18.41 -3.26 10.12
CA LEU A 165 18.56 -1.89 9.63
C LEU A 165 19.88 -1.74 8.88
N HIS A 166 19.81 -1.25 7.65
CA HIS A 166 20.98 -0.97 6.81
C HIS A 166 21.04 0.53 6.56
N TYR A 167 22.01 1.21 7.16
CA TYR A 167 22.22 2.64 6.93
C TYR A 167 23.26 2.87 5.84
N ARG A 168 23.07 3.91 5.03
CA ARG A 168 24.08 4.29 4.04
C ARG A 168 25.26 4.92 4.79
N ASN A 169 26.43 4.29 4.70
CA ASN A 169 27.65 4.84 5.29
C ASN A 169 27.91 6.24 4.71
N ALA A 170 28.12 7.23 5.59
CA ALA A 170 28.34 8.62 5.19
C ALA A 170 29.55 8.77 4.22
N SER A 171 30.53 7.87 4.33
CA SER A 171 31.76 7.86 3.54
C SER A 171 31.57 7.57 2.04
N ALA A 172 30.44 6.97 1.63
CA ALA A 172 30.17 6.67 0.22
C ALA A 172 29.68 7.89 -0.60
N ARG A 173 29.43 9.04 0.04
CA ARG A 173 28.96 10.26 -0.65
C ARG A 173 30.07 11.08 -1.29
N HIS A 174 31.34 10.80 -0.99
CA HIS A 174 32.48 11.53 -1.57
C HIS A 174 33.12 10.87 -2.78
N ALA A 175 32.80 9.61 -3.08
CA ALA A 175 33.41 8.90 -4.21
C ALA A 175 32.75 9.20 -5.57
N ASP A 176 31.54 9.76 -5.61
CA ASP A 176 30.74 9.91 -6.84
C ASP A 176 30.77 11.32 -7.45
N ASN A 177 31.38 12.29 -6.75
CA ASN A 177 31.51 13.68 -7.24
C ASN A 177 32.92 14.03 -7.77
N GLY A 178 33.81 13.03 -7.93
CA GLY A 178 35.23 13.24 -8.27
C GLY A 178 35.63 13.00 -9.73
N ALA A 179 34.73 12.51 -10.59
CA ALA A 179 35.07 12.15 -11.98
C ALA A 179 34.52 13.17 -12.97
N GLY A 180 35.08 14.38 -13.00
CA GLY A 180 34.71 15.34 -14.04
C GLY A 180 35.32 16.71 -13.87
N SER A 181 36.63 16.84 -14.12
CA SER A 181 37.24 17.98 -14.84
C SER A 181 38.75 18.06 -14.56
N ALA A 182 39.54 17.40 -15.39
CA ALA A 182 40.92 17.80 -15.66
C ALA A 182 41.25 17.35 -17.09
N SER A 183 40.68 18.05 -18.08
CA SER A 183 41.27 18.12 -19.40
C SER A 183 42.23 19.30 -19.38
N ASP A 184 43.45 19.04 -18.92
CA ASP A 184 44.57 19.95 -19.12
C ASP A 184 44.80 20.08 -20.63
N GLY A 185 44.79 21.33 -21.09
CA GLY A 185 45.30 21.68 -22.39
C GLY A 185 46.81 21.66 -22.35
N GLU A 186 47.41 20.86 -23.23
CA GLU A 186 48.79 21.04 -23.65
C GLU A 186 48.80 21.30 -25.15
N GLN A 187 49.16 22.54 -25.46
CA GLN A 187 50.03 23.06 -26.54
C GLN A 187 50.02 22.39 -27.91
#